data_AF-A0A957GN09-F1
#
_entry.id   AF-A0A957GN09-F1
#
_cell.length_a   1.000
_cell.length_b   1.000
_cell.length_c   1.000
_cell.angle_alpha   90.00
_cell.angle_beta   90.00
_cell.angle_gamma   90.00
#
_symmetry.space_group_name_H-M   'P 1'
#
loop_
_entity.id
_entity.type
_entity.pdbx_description
1 polymer ?
#
loop_
_entity_poly.entity_id
_entity_poly.type
_entity_poly.pdbx_seq_one_letter_code
_entity_poly.pdbx_strand_id
1 'polypeptide(L)'
;IPLVSEEPQAGKSKGIRPTGQQGENNPSATIRLEPQQPGRAQVIHDTLAQLAEPESPAGQAAQKTLVVYTGQHNARLIQSAVTQHSAAAVQAAAEATTTVVNQYRRRGVPDADVLAAFQSGEAAAAIQETTAAQGSPTPLTEAQLSAVADMVLLPQRRISRAELVSVIGQEAAAGAADEQSILQALGMGPTVIPSGFGGQTGNVRGVLAGAQAMNLSPADLTRLAEMIQDGLRDVVQTELADRGYQPEMVRHFVSELVALPGAMVVPQSTATDKEEK
;
A
#
# COMPACT_ATOMS: atom_id res chain seq x y z
N ILE A 1 27.68 65.09 -16.88
CA ILE A 1 28.45 64.31 -17.87
C ILE A 1 29.84 64.06 -17.28
N PRO A 2 30.42 62.85 -17.27
CA PRO A 2 29.88 61.51 -16.96
C PRO A 2 30.63 60.88 -15.76
N LEU A 3 30.20 59.74 -15.23
CA LEU A 3 31.05 58.88 -14.39
C LEU A 3 30.96 57.46 -14.90
N VAL A 4 32.09 57.02 -15.45
CA VAL A 4 32.41 55.67 -15.91
C VAL A 4 32.93 54.87 -14.71
N SER A 5 32.59 53.58 -14.72
CA SER A 5 32.95 52.50 -13.82
C SER A 5 34.44 52.39 -13.47
N GLU A 6 34.75 51.92 -12.25
CA GLU A 6 35.69 50.81 -12.00
C GLU A 6 35.57 50.27 -10.55
N GLU A 7 35.88 48.98 -10.42
CA GLU A 7 35.60 48.02 -9.33
C GLU A 7 36.13 48.37 -7.92
N PRO A 8 35.69 47.58 -6.91
CA PRO A 8 36.68 47.09 -5.95
C PRO A 8 36.66 45.57 -5.74
N GLN A 9 37.86 45.13 -5.40
CA GLN A 9 38.37 43.77 -5.32
C GLN A 9 37.78 42.90 -4.20
N ALA A 10 37.86 41.60 -4.48
CA ALA A 10 37.63 40.44 -3.65
C ALA A 10 38.20 40.52 -2.22
N GLY A 11 37.29 40.52 -1.23
CA GLY A 11 37.57 40.17 0.15
C GLY A 11 37.23 38.70 0.42
N LYS A 12 38.24 37.90 0.78
CA LYS A 12 38.11 36.51 1.23
C LYS A 12 37.22 36.45 2.49
N SER A 13 36.11 35.71 2.43
CA SER A 13 35.41 35.24 3.63
C SER A 13 35.25 33.73 3.59
N LYS A 14 35.79 33.13 4.65
CA LYS A 14 35.97 31.71 4.92
C LYS A 14 34.60 31.04 5.03
N GLY A 15 34.43 29.93 4.32
CA GLY A 15 33.18 29.18 4.25
C GLY A 15 32.73 28.65 5.61
N ILE A 16 31.51 29.00 5.98
CA ILE A 16 30.69 28.27 6.93
C ILE A 16 29.56 27.68 6.09
N ARG A 17 29.65 26.38 5.77
CA ARG A 17 28.54 25.65 5.17
C ARG A 17 27.45 25.53 6.25
N PRO A 18 26.21 25.97 6.01
CA PRO A 18 25.11 25.56 6.87
C PRO A 18 24.96 24.06 6.70
N THR A 19 25.07 23.34 7.81
CA THR A 19 24.70 21.94 7.94
C THR A 19 23.29 21.78 7.41
N GLY A 20 23.17 21.27 6.18
CA GLY A 20 21.94 20.72 5.68
C GLY A 20 21.49 19.69 6.70
N GLN A 21 20.32 19.94 7.29
CA GLN A 21 19.51 18.87 7.84
C GLN A 21 19.37 17.85 6.71
N GLN A 22 20.18 16.79 6.79
CA GLN A 22 19.84 15.51 6.21
C GLN A 22 18.52 15.15 6.88
N GLY A 23 17.42 15.52 6.22
CA GLY A 23 16.19 14.78 6.41
C GLY A 23 16.57 13.33 6.25
N GLU A 24 16.28 12.55 7.29
CA GLU A 24 16.30 11.10 7.22
C GLU A 24 15.51 10.72 5.97
N ASN A 25 16.22 10.45 4.88
CA ASN A 25 15.69 9.66 3.78
C ASN A 25 15.59 8.23 4.30
N ASN A 26 14.70 8.02 5.27
CA ASN A 26 13.95 6.79 5.31
C ASN A 26 13.31 6.70 3.93
N PRO A 27 13.53 5.64 3.14
CA PRO A 27 12.71 5.39 1.97
C PRO A 27 11.31 5.06 2.47
N SER A 28 10.57 6.08 2.90
CA SER A 28 9.21 5.97 3.41
C SER A 28 8.39 5.26 2.36
N ALA A 29 7.74 4.16 2.77
CA ALA A 29 6.91 3.37 1.91
C ALA A 29 5.96 4.29 1.11
N THR A 30 6.07 4.22 -0.21
CA THR A 30 5.39 5.17 -1.07
C THR A 30 3.96 4.69 -1.27
N ILE A 31 3.00 5.35 -0.61
CA ILE A 31 1.57 5.20 -0.89
C ILE A 31 1.24 5.91 -2.19
N ARG A 32 0.45 5.24 -3.04
CA ARG A 32 -0.07 5.78 -4.30
C ARG A 32 -1.56 5.49 -4.38
N LEU A 33 -2.32 6.51 -4.70
CA LEU A 33 -3.74 6.41 -5.04
C LEU A 33 -3.86 6.58 -6.56
N GLU A 34 -4.46 5.61 -7.24
CA GLU A 34 -4.58 5.64 -8.68
C GLU A 34 -5.42 6.86 -9.13
N PRO A 35 -4.91 7.74 -10.02
CA PRO A 35 -5.66 8.89 -10.48
C PRO A 35 -6.87 8.46 -11.30
N GLN A 36 -8.02 9.09 -11.10
CA GLN A 36 -9.22 8.76 -11.83
C GLN A 36 -9.15 9.32 -13.25
N GLN A 37 -9.02 8.42 -14.22
CA GLN A 37 -9.09 8.74 -15.63
C GLN A 37 -10.53 8.56 -16.14
N PRO A 38 -10.99 9.34 -17.15
CA PRO A 38 -12.36 9.24 -17.66
C PRO A 38 -12.77 7.82 -18.07
N GLY A 39 -11.86 7.06 -18.70
CA GLY A 39 -12.12 5.67 -19.06
C GLY A 39 -12.37 4.77 -17.85
N ARG A 40 -11.63 4.96 -16.75
CA ARG A 40 -11.85 4.18 -15.51
C ARG A 40 -13.15 4.57 -14.82
N ALA A 41 -13.47 5.87 -14.80
CA ALA A 41 -14.74 6.35 -14.26
C ALA A 41 -15.93 5.72 -14.99
N GLN A 42 -15.87 5.64 -16.33
CA GLN A 42 -16.90 4.98 -17.12
C GLN A 42 -17.00 3.48 -16.82
N VAL A 43 -15.86 2.77 -16.73
CA VAL A 43 -15.85 1.34 -16.38
C VAL A 43 -16.47 1.10 -15.00
N ILE A 44 -16.15 1.92 -14.00
CA ILE A 44 -16.78 1.86 -12.67
C ILE A 44 -18.28 2.08 -12.79
N HIS A 45 -18.70 3.15 -13.48
CA HIS A 45 -20.10 3.48 -13.67
C HIS A 45 -20.89 2.33 -14.32
N ASP A 46 -20.38 1.77 -15.42
CA ASP A 46 -21.01 0.65 -16.14
C ASP A 46 -21.04 -0.61 -15.28
N THR A 47 -19.96 -0.91 -14.55
CA THR A 47 -19.90 -2.07 -13.63
C THR A 47 -20.97 -1.96 -12.55
N LEU A 48 -21.11 -0.78 -11.92
CA LEU A 48 -22.14 -0.54 -10.91
C LEU A 48 -23.56 -0.65 -11.48
N ALA A 49 -23.79 -0.18 -12.72
CA ALA A 49 -25.09 -0.31 -13.37
C ALA A 49 -25.47 -1.79 -13.56
N GLN A 50 -24.53 -2.64 -13.97
CA GLN A 50 -24.79 -4.08 -14.14
C GLN A 50 -25.07 -4.80 -12.82
N LEU A 51 -24.60 -4.28 -11.68
CA LEU A 51 -24.91 -4.87 -10.37
C LEU A 51 -26.38 -4.71 -9.96
N ALA A 52 -27.15 -3.83 -10.61
CA ALA A 52 -28.58 -3.72 -10.36
C ALA A 52 -29.35 -4.99 -10.75
N GLU A 53 -28.78 -5.82 -11.63
CA GLU A 53 -29.32 -7.11 -12.06
C GLU A 53 -28.35 -8.25 -11.71
N PRO A 54 -28.17 -8.60 -10.42
CA PRO A 54 -27.10 -9.47 -9.96
C PRO A 54 -27.16 -10.90 -10.52
N GLU A 55 -28.36 -11.39 -10.84
CA GLU A 55 -28.57 -12.73 -11.40
C GLU A 55 -28.34 -12.80 -12.91
N SER A 56 -28.20 -11.65 -13.58
CA SER A 56 -27.89 -11.62 -15.01
C SER A 56 -26.43 -12.04 -15.27
N PRO A 57 -26.10 -12.57 -16.46
CA PRO A 57 -24.71 -12.83 -16.82
C PRO A 57 -23.81 -11.59 -16.70
N ALA A 58 -24.34 -10.40 -17.00
CA ALA A 58 -23.61 -9.14 -16.88
C ALA A 58 -23.39 -8.72 -15.42
N GLY A 59 -24.39 -8.89 -14.55
CA GLY A 59 -24.27 -8.65 -13.11
C GLY A 59 -23.27 -9.59 -12.44
N GLN A 60 -23.27 -10.87 -12.80
CA GLN A 60 -22.27 -11.83 -12.33
C GLN A 60 -20.86 -11.47 -12.81
N ALA A 61 -20.71 -11.02 -14.06
CA ALA A 61 -19.43 -10.55 -14.59
C ALA A 61 -18.95 -9.29 -13.86
N ALA A 62 -19.84 -8.32 -13.61
CA ALA A 62 -19.54 -7.12 -12.84
C ALA A 62 -19.10 -7.44 -11.40
N GLN A 63 -19.77 -8.37 -10.73
CA GLN A 63 -19.38 -8.84 -9.40
C GLN A 63 -17.98 -9.45 -9.42
N LYS A 64 -17.67 -10.31 -10.40
CA LYS A 64 -16.32 -10.89 -10.55
C LYS A 64 -15.27 -9.82 -10.78
N THR A 65 -15.55 -8.82 -11.62
CA THR A 65 -14.66 -7.67 -11.83
C THR A 65 -14.38 -6.95 -10.52
N LEU A 66 -15.41 -6.65 -9.72
CA LEU A 66 -15.20 -6.02 -8.42
C LEU A 66 -14.34 -6.88 -7.48
N VAL A 67 -14.62 -8.18 -7.39
CA VAL A 67 -13.82 -9.09 -6.54
C VAL A 67 -12.33 -9.03 -6.91
N VAL A 68 -12.01 -8.93 -8.21
CA VAL A 68 -10.62 -8.83 -8.69
C VAL A 68 -9.95 -7.54 -8.23
N TYR A 69 -10.64 -6.41 -8.25
CA TYR A 69 -10.03 -5.10 -7.96
C TYR A 69 -10.10 -4.68 -6.49
N THR A 70 -11.16 -5.05 -5.79
CA THR A 70 -11.45 -4.59 -4.43
C THR A 70 -11.39 -5.70 -3.39
N GLY A 71 -11.22 -6.96 -3.82
CA GLY A 71 -11.37 -8.10 -2.94
C GLY A 71 -12.83 -8.46 -2.68
N GLN A 72 -13.04 -9.68 -2.15
CA GLN A 72 -14.38 -10.26 -2.02
C GLN A 72 -15.25 -9.54 -0.98
N HIS A 73 -14.65 -9.05 0.11
CA HIS A 73 -15.37 -8.32 1.14
C HIS A 73 -15.98 -7.02 0.60
N ASN A 74 -15.14 -6.15 0.03
CA ASN A 74 -15.60 -4.87 -0.53
C ASN A 74 -16.57 -5.07 -1.70
N ALA A 75 -16.36 -6.09 -2.55
CA ALA A 75 -17.29 -6.40 -3.62
C ALA A 75 -18.70 -6.72 -3.09
N ARG A 76 -18.81 -7.44 -1.96
CA ARG A 76 -20.10 -7.71 -1.29
C ARG A 76 -20.69 -6.45 -0.68
N LEU A 77 -19.89 -5.58 -0.06
CA LEU A 77 -20.37 -4.30 0.49
C LEU A 77 -20.94 -3.40 -0.63
N ILE A 78 -20.24 -3.31 -1.76
CA ILE A 78 -20.68 -2.53 -2.93
C ILE A 78 -21.97 -3.13 -3.50
N GLN A 79 -22.03 -4.44 -3.70
CA GLN A 79 -23.25 -5.10 -4.17
C GLN A 79 -24.43 -4.89 -3.20
N SER A 80 -24.19 -5.00 -1.89
CA SER A 80 -25.20 -4.72 -0.87
C SER A 80 -25.68 -3.28 -0.93
N ALA A 81 -24.78 -2.31 -1.13
CA ALA A 81 -25.13 -0.90 -1.28
C ALA A 81 -25.98 -0.66 -2.53
N VAL A 82 -25.66 -1.30 -3.67
CA VAL A 82 -26.48 -1.22 -4.89
C VAL A 82 -27.88 -1.78 -4.64
N THR A 83 -28.01 -2.92 -3.97
CA THR A 83 -29.31 -3.52 -3.64
C THR A 83 -30.12 -2.67 -2.67
N GLN A 84 -29.48 -2.08 -1.66
CA GLN A 84 -30.16 -1.30 -0.62
C GLN A 84 -30.53 0.13 -1.06
N HIS A 85 -29.69 0.76 -1.90
CA HIS A 85 -29.73 2.19 -2.18
C HIS A 85 -29.78 2.56 -3.65
N SER A 86 -29.68 1.59 -4.57
CA SER A 86 -29.52 1.71 -6.03
C SER A 86 -28.09 1.91 -6.54
N ALA A 87 -27.86 1.52 -7.79
CA ALA A 87 -26.61 1.78 -8.50
C ALA A 87 -26.31 3.27 -8.62
N ALA A 88 -27.32 4.11 -8.83
CA ALA A 88 -27.18 5.56 -8.96
C ALA A 88 -26.62 6.20 -7.67
N ALA A 89 -27.06 5.74 -6.50
CA ALA A 89 -26.52 6.23 -5.23
C ALA A 89 -25.03 5.88 -5.06
N VAL A 90 -24.64 4.67 -5.43
CA VAL A 90 -23.24 4.21 -5.37
C VAL A 90 -22.36 4.95 -6.40
N GLN A 91 -22.89 5.22 -7.60
CA GLN A 91 -22.22 6.03 -8.62
C GLN A 91 -21.98 7.47 -8.14
N ALA A 92 -23.00 8.11 -7.56
CA ALA A 92 -22.87 9.45 -6.99
C ALA A 92 -21.81 9.50 -5.86
N ALA A 93 -21.76 8.47 -5.01
CA ALA A 93 -20.72 8.36 -4.00
C ALA A 93 -19.32 8.22 -4.62
N ALA A 94 -19.16 7.43 -5.68
CA ALA A 94 -17.88 7.29 -6.40
C ALA A 94 -17.41 8.61 -7.03
N GLU A 95 -18.33 9.40 -7.60
CA GLU A 95 -18.05 10.74 -8.14
C GLU A 95 -17.66 11.73 -7.03
N ALA A 96 -18.34 11.69 -5.89
CA ALA A 96 -18.02 12.50 -4.72
C ALA A 96 -16.63 12.15 -4.16
N THR A 97 -16.28 10.86 -4.06
CA THR A 97 -14.93 10.39 -3.69
C THR A 97 -13.87 11.00 -4.62
N THR A 98 -14.12 10.96 -5.93
CA THR A 98 -13.22 11.56 -6.94
C THR A 98 -13.02 13.06 -6.69
N THR A 99 -14.11 13.76 -6.39
CA THR A 99 -14.12 15.20 -6.14
C THR A 99 -13.31 15.54 -4.90
N VAL A 100 -13.52 14.83 -3.79
CA VAL A 100 -12.81 15.01 -2.53
C VAL A 100 -11.30 14.76 -2.72
N VAL A 101 -10.90 13.67 -3.39
CA VAL A 101 -9.47 13.41 -3.64
C VAL A 101 -8.83 14.46 -4.53
N ASN A 102 -9.55 14.97 -5.54
CA ASN A 102 -9.05 16.07 -6.36
C ASN A 102 -8.89 17.37 -5.55
N GLN A 103 -9.73 17.63 -4.56
CA GLN A 103 -9.57 18.76 -3.64
C GLN A 103 -8.31 18.61 -2.78
N TYR A 104 -8.08 17.42 -2.20
CA TYR A 104 -6.84 17.14 -1.45
C TYR A 104 -5.59 17.36 -2.30
N ARG A 105 -5.58 16.85 -3.53
CA ARG A 105 -4.45 17.00 -4.45
C ARG A 105 -4.19 18.44 -4.86
N ARG A 106 -5.24 19.24 -5.09
CA ARG A 106 -5.11 20.68 -5.36
C ARG A 106 -4.51 21.45 -4.18
N ARG A 107 -4.71 20.96 -2.95
CA ARG A 107 -4.09 21.48 -1.72
C ARG A 107 -2.67 20.97 -1.50
N GLY A 108 -2.14 20.12 -2.39
CA GLY A 108 -0.81 19.53 -2.26
C GLY A 108 -0.70 18.45 -1.19
N VAL A 109 -1.82 17.88 -0.74
CA VAL A 109 -1.82 16.80 0.25
C VAL A 109 -1.29 15.51 -0.41
N PRO A 110 -0.28 14.84 0.17
CA PRO A 110 0.30 13.63 -0.40
C PRO A 110 -0.65 12.44 -0.28
N ASP A 111 -0.55 11.47 -1.19
CA ASP A 111 -1.45 10.31 -1.27
C ASP A 111 -1.52 9.49 0.04
N ALA A 112 -0.43 9.44 0.83
CA ALA A 112 -0.41 8.80 2.14
C ALA A 112 -1.35 9.49 3.16
N ASP A 113 -1.34 10.82 3.19
CA ASP A 113 -2.19 11.60 4.08
C ASP A 113 -3.65 11.56 3.60
N VAL A 114 -3.88 11.49 2.28
CA VAL A 114 -5.23 11.27 1.74
C VAL A 114 -5.76 9.90 2.18
N LEU A 115 -4.95 8.84 2.09
CA LEU A 115 -5.34 7.51 2.59
C LEU A 115 -5.65 7.54 4.10
N ALA A 116 -4.83 8.24 4.90
CA ALA A 116 -5.07 8.41 6.33
C ALA A 116 -6.37 9.20 6.63
N ALA A 117 -6.71 10.19 5.80
CA ALA A 117 -7.98 10.92 5.91
C ALA A 117 -9.20 10.01 5.65
N PHE A 118 -9.08 9.03 4.75
CA PHE A 118 -10.11 8.00 4.60
C PHE A 118 -10.18 7.08 5.82
N GLN A 119 -9.03 6.57 6.27
CA GLN A 119 -8.95 5.65 7.41
C GLN A 119 -9.43 6.26 8.74
N SER A 120 -9.34 7.59 8.88
CA SER A 120 -9.85 8.30 10.05
C SER A 120 -11.33 8.70 9.96
N GLY A 121 -11.97 8.51 8.79
CA GLY A 121 -13.34 8.94 8.52
C GLY A 121 -13.48 10.40 8.07
N GLU A 122 -12.41 11.20 8.10
CA GLU A 122 -12.43 12.61 7.66
C GLU A 122 -12.90 12.74 6.20
N ALA A 123 -12.35 11.90 5.30
CA ALA A 123 -12.74 11.93 3.89
C ALA A 123 -14.17 11.41 3.67
N ALA A 124 -14.65 10.47 4.50
CA ALA A 124 -16.03 9.99 4.44
C ALA A 124 -17.02 11.11 4.82
N ALA A 125 -16.72 11.89 5.87
CA ALA A 125 -17.49 13.07 6.24
C ALA A 125 -17.50 14.13 5.12
N ALA A 126 -16.36 14.36 4.46
CA ALA A 126 -16.28 15.27 3.32
C ALA A 126 -17.12 14.80 2.11
N ILE A 127 -17.20 13.48 1.86
CA ILE A 127 -18.09 12.91 0.83
C ILE A 127 -19.56 13.14 1.19
N GLN A 128 -19.95 12.93 2.44
CA GLN A 128 -21.31 13.19 2.91
C GLN A 128 -21.68 14.67 2.75
N GLU A 129 -20.79 15.59 3.11
CA GLU A 129 -21.00 17.03 2.93
C GLU A 129 -21.11 17.40 1.44
N THR A 130 -20.24 16.85 0.59
CA THR A 130 -20.25 17.09 -0.86
C THR A 130 -21.57 16.65 -1.51
N THR A 131 -22.07 15.47 -1.15
CA THR A 131 -23.32 14.92 -1.70
C THR A 131 -24.56 15.66 -1.15
N ALA A 132 -24.55 16.05 0.13
CA ALA A 132 -25.59 16.87 0.71
C ALA A 132 -25.68 18.25 0.04
N ALA A 133 -24.54 18.90 -0.24
CA ALA A 133 -24.49 20.18 -0.94
C ALA A 133 -25.05 20.12 -2.38
N GLN A 134 -25.04 18.93 -3.00
CA GLN A 134 -25.62 18.67 -4.32
C GLN A 134 -27.12 18.35 -4.27
N GLY A 135 -27.74 18.40 -3.09
CA GLY A 135 -29.18 18.14 -2.89
C GLY A 135 -29.55 16.66 -2.77
N SER A 136 -28.56 15.76 -2.72
CA SER A 136 -28.77 14.32 -2.67
C SER A 136 -27.79 13.68 -1.67
N PRO A 137 -28.04 13.78 -0.35
CA PRO A 137 -27.18 13.17 0.67
C PRO A 137 -26.97 11.68 0.38
N THR A 138 -25.72 11.21 0.46
CA THR A 138 -25.42 9.79 0.25
C THR A 138 -26.12 8.93 1.32
N PRO A 139 -26.86 7.88 0.93
CA PRO A 139 -27.47 6.95 1.88
C PRO A 139 -26.50 5.85 2.34
N LEU A 140 -25.27 5.83 1.82
CA LEU A 140 -24.29 4.79 2.11
C LEU A 140 -23.72 4.91 3.54
N THR A 141 -23.51 3.76 4.19
CA THR A 141 -22.78 3.69 5.46
C THR A 141 -21.29 3.99 5.28
N GLU A 142 -20.56 4.25 6.37
CA GLU A 142 -19.11 4.48 6.32
C GLU A 142 -18.36 3.29 5.70
N ALA A 143 -18.71 2.05 6.10
CA ALA A 143 -18.11 0.85 5.51
C ALA A 143 -18.38 0.73 4.00
N GLN A 144 -19.59 1.08 3.54
CA GLN A 144 -19.91 1.09 2.10
C GLN A 144 -19.15 2.21 1.37
N LEU A 145 -18.99 3.39 1.99
CA LEU A 145 -18.20 4.49 1.43
C LEU A 145 -16.71 4.11 1.31
N SER A 146 -16.12 3.45 2.30
CA SER A 146 -14.74 2.95 2.21
C SER A 146 -14.60 1.90 1.11
N ALA A 147 -15.54 0.97 0.97
CA ALA A 147 -15.52 0.00 -0.14
C ALA A 147 -15.59 0.70 -1.52
N VAL A 148 -16.42 1.73 -1.66
CA VAL A 148 -16.47 2.57 -2.88
C VAL A 148 -15.16 3.33 -3.09
N ALA A 149 -14.56 3.86 -2.02
CA ALA A 149 -13.28 4.56 -2.09
C ALA A 149 -12.14 3.61 -2.53
N ASP A 150 -12.10 2.38 -2.03
CA ASP A 150 -11.14 1.36 -2.47
C ASP A 150 -11.29 1.02 -3.95
N MET A 151 -12.53 0.87 -4.44
CA MET A 151 -12.81 0.67 -5.87
C MET A 151 -12.30 1.84 -6.72
N VAL A 152 -12.51 3.06 -6.25
CA VAL A 152 -12.20 4.28 -6.98
C VAL A 152 -10.69 4.57 -6.99
N LEU A 153 -10.04 4.41 -5.85
CA LEU A 153 -8.68 4.87 -5.59
C LEU A 153 -7.62 3.79 -5.74
N LEU A 154 -8.01 2.50 -5.66
CA LEU A 154 -7.12 1.34 -5.69
C LEU A 154 -5.81 1.61 -4.91
N PRO A 155 -5.88 1.88 -3.59
CA PRO A 155 -4.73 2.29 -2.83
C PRO A 155 -3.61 1.25 -2.88
N GLN A 156 -2.38 1.69 -3.08
CA GLN A 156 -1.22 0.82 -3.21
C GLN A 156 -0.07 1.36 -2.39
N ARG A 157 0.73 0.46 -1.81
CA ARG A 157 1.98 0.77 -1.14
C ARG A 157 3.11 0.06 -1.88
N ARG A 158 4.16 0.80 -2.22
CA ARG A 158 5.42 0.19 -2.64
C ARG A 158 6.26 -0.11 -1.41
N ILE A 159 6.60 -1.38 -1.22
CA ILE A 159 7.48 -1.85 -0.15
C ILE A 159 8.83 -2.27 -0.73
N SER A 160 9.91 -1.99 0.01
CA SER A 160 11.25 -2.43 -0.37
C SER A 160 11.50 -3.88 0.08
N ARG A 161 12.54 -4.52 -0.48
CA ARG A 161 13.00 -5.82 0.05
C ARG A 161 13.39 -5.72 1.52
N ALA A 162 14.09 -4.66 1.93
CA ALA A 162 14.53 -4.48 3.31
C ALA A 162 13.34 -4.40 4.28
N GLU A 163 12.30 -3.66 3.89
CA GLU A 163 11.05 -3.57 4.65
C GLU A 163 10.33 -4.92 4.73
N LEU A 164 10.17 -5.63 3.61
CA LEU A 164 9.58 -6.96 3.59
C LEU A 164 10.34 -7.93 4.50
N VAL A 165 11.66 -7.93 4.42
CA VAL A 165 12.54 -8.77 5.25
C VAL A 165 12.43 -8.40 6.73
N SER A 166 12.37 -7.11 7.05
CA SER A 166 12.17 -6.66 8.43
C SER A 166 10.86 -7.19 9.01
N VAL A 167 9.77 -7.12 8.24
CA VAL A 167 8.46 -7.68 8.67
C VAL A 167 8.53 -9.20 8.81
N ILE A 168 9.13 -9.90 7.85
CA ILE A 168 9.33 -11.36 7.96
C ILE A 168 10.09 -11.70 9.25
N GLY A 169 11.14 -10.94 9.58
CA GLY A 169 11.93 -11.16 10.79
C GLY A 169 11.14 -10.93 12.07
N GLN A 170 10.31 -9.89 12.11
CA GLN A 170 9.42 -9.61 13.24
C GLN A 170 8.41 -10.74 13.45
N GLU A 171 7.74 -11.17 12.38
CA GLU A 171 6.76 -12.26 12.44
C GLU A 171 7.41 -13.62 12.73
N ALA A 172 8.62 -13.87 12.20
CA ALA A 172 9.41 -15.06 12.54
C ALA A 172 9.69 -15.11 14.05
N ALA A 173 10.15 -14.01 14.63
CA ALA A 173 10.43 -13.89 16.06
C ALA A 173 9.16 -13.98 16.93
N ALA A 174 8.01 -13.53 16.41
CA ALA A 174 6.70 -13.69 17.04
C ALA A 174 6.13 -15.13 16.93
N GLY A 175 6.78 -16.02 16.17
CA GLY A 175 6.36 -17.41 16.01
C GLY A 175 5.24 -17.59 14.98
N ALA A 176 5.17 -16.72 13.98
CA ALA A 176 4.21 -16.85 12.88
C ALA A 176 4.23 -18.24 12.24
N ALA A 177 3.05 -18.85 12.13
CA ALA A 177 2.91 -20.18 11.52
C ALA A 177 3.03 -20.16 10.00
N ASP A 178 2.66 -19.03 9.38
CA ASP A 178 2.64 -18.84 7.94
C ASP A 178 2.75 -17.35 7.56
N GLU A 179 2.73 -17.09 6.25
CA GLU A 179 2.87 -15.75 5.67
C GLU A 179 1.65 -14.85 5.84
N GLN A 180 0.52 -15.33 6.38
CA GLN A 180 -0.67 -14.49 6.58
C GLN A 180 -0.42 -13.38 7.60
N SER A 181 0.34 -13.68 8.64
CA SER A 181 0.82 -12.71 9.63
C SER A 181 1.61 -11.55 8.97
N ILE A 182 2.48 -11.88 8.03
CA ILE A 182 3.29 -10.92 7.27
C ILE A 182 2.38 -10.05 6.39
N LEU A 183 1.37 -10.63 5.74
CA LEU A 183 0.39 -9.87 4.96
C LEU A 183 -0.37 -8.87 5.84
N GLN A 184 -0.84 -9.30 7.02
CA GLN A 184 -1.52 -8.44 7.98
C GLN A 184 -0.62 -7.29 8.46
N ALA A 185 0.63 -7.59 8.82
CA ALA A 185 1.61 -6.58 9.23
C ALA A 185 1.94 -5.55 8.12
N LEU A 186 1.78 -5.94 6.85
CA LEU A 186 1.92 -5.04 5.69
C LEU A 186 0.63 -4.27 5.34
N GLY A 187 -0.43 -4.42 6.14
CA GLY A 187 -1.74 -3.79 5.90
C GLY A 187 -2.52 -4.45 4.77
N MET A 188 -2.17 -5.67 4.37
CA MET A 188 -2.92 -6.51 3.43
C MET A 188 -3.92 -7.39 4.19
N GLY A 189 -4.77 -6.76 5.02
CA GLY A 189 -5.77 -7.42 5.83
C GLY A 189 -6.85 -8.18 5.02
N PRO A 190 -7.82 -8.82 5.69
CA PRO A 190 -8.85 -9.67 5.05
C PRO A 190 -9.77 -8.91 4.08
N THR A 191 -9.77 -7.58 4.15
CA THR A 191 -10.50 -6.66 3.28
C THR A 191 -9.80 -6.46 1.94
N VAL A 192 -8.51 -6.80 1.83
CA VAL A 192 -7.67 -6.63 0.65
C VAL A 192 -7.52 -7.97 -0.08
N ILE A 193 -7.44 -7.94 -1.42
CA ILE A 193 -7.46 -9.10 -2.33
C ILE A 193 -6.70 -10.31 -1.72
N PRO A 194 -7.35 -11.48 -1.52
CA PRO A 194 -6.76 -12.64 -0.85
C PRO A 194 -5.81 -13.43 -1.77
N SER A 195 -4.82 -12.76 -2.37
CA SER A 195 -3.88 -13.36 -3.33
C SER A 195 -2.50 -13.68 -2.73
N GLY A 196 -2.29 -13.43 -1.44
CA GLY A 196 -0.99 -13.61 -0.80
C GLY A 196 0.10 -12.80 -1.50
N PHE A 197 1.33 -13.29 -1.48
CA PHE A 197 2.45 -12.69 -2.22
C PHE A 197 2.49 -13.13 -3.69
N GLY A 198 1.42 -13.74 -4.21
CA GLY A 198 1.37 -14.32 -5.56
C GLY A 198 2.51 -15.32 -5.78
N GLY A 199 3.27 -15.14 -6.87
CA GLY A 199 4.44 -15.98 -7.19
C GLY A 199 5.58 -15.90 -6.18
N GLN A 200 5.57 -14.95 -5.23
CA GLN A 200 6.59 -14.81 -4.18
C GLN A 200 6.23 -15.52 -2.88
N THR A 201 5.04 -16.12 -2.78
CA THR A 201 4.56 -16.79 -1.56
C THR A 201 5.53 -17.88 -1.09
N GLY A 202 6.09 -18.66 -2.02
CA GLY A 202 7.09 -19.69 -1.70
C GLY A 202 8.36 -19.09 -1.08
N ASN A 203 8.88 -18.02 -1.68
CA ASN A 203 10.10 -17.36 -1.20
C ASN A 203 9.90 -16.72 0.17
N VAL A 204 8.77 -16.06 0.40
CA VAL A 204 8.44 -15.47 1.71
C VAL A 204 8.34 -16.55 2.78
N ARG A 205 7.65 -17.67 2.51
CA ARG A 205 7.61 -18.82 3.43
C ARG A 205 8.98 -19.42 3.68
N GLY A 206 9.82 -19.54 2.65
CA GLY A 206 11.18 -20.05 2.77
C GLY A 206 12.07 -19.17 3.65
N VAL A 207 12.00 -17.84 3.50
CA VAL A 207 12.72 -16.89 4.36
C VAL A 207 12.19 -16.93 5.79
N LEU A 208 10.87 -16.98 5.99
CA LEU A 208 10.24 -17.13 7.31
C LEU A 208 10.73 -18.40 8.02
N ALA A 209 10.62 -19.55 7.35
CA ALA A 209 11.03 -20.84 7.89
C ALA A 209 12.54 -20.90 8.17
N GLY A 210 13.37 -20.34 7.27
CA GLY A 210 14.81 -20.27 7.47
C GLY A 210 15.20 -19.37 8.65
N ALA A 211 14.54 -18.20 8.80
CA ALA A 211 14.75 -17.31 9.93
C ALA A 211 14.38 -18.00 11.26
N GLN A 212 13.28 -18.74 11.30
CA GLN A 212 12.85 -19.51 12.47
C GLN A 212 13.81 -20.68 12.77
N ALA A 213 14.18 -21.48 11.76
CA ALA A 213 15.06 -22.63 11.94
C ALA A 213 16.45 -22.25 12.44
N MET A 214 16.95 -21.08 12.01
CA MET A 214 18.23 -20.54 12.46
C MET A 214 18.11 -19.62 13.68
N ASN A 215 16.88 -19.38 14.19
CA ASN A 215 16.62 -18.45 15.28
C ASN A 215 17.26 -17.06 15.05
N LEU A 216 17.12 -16.54 13.83
CA LEU A 216 17.66 -15.23 13.46
C LEU A 216 16.81 -14.12 14.06
N SER A 217 17.48 -13.15 14.69
CA SER A 217 16.79 -11.93 15.12
C SER A 217 16.32 -11.11 13.92
N PRO A 218 15.29 -10.24 14.08
CA PRO A 218 14.88 -9.34 13.00
C PRO A 218 16.04 -8.47 12.49
N ALA A 219 16.93 -8.03 13.38
CA ALA A 219 18.10 -7.23 13.04
C ALA A 219 19.15 -8.04 12.25
N ASP A 220 19.42 -9.29 12.65
CA ASP A 220 20.29 -10.18 11.89
C ASP A 220 19.74 -10.40 10.48
N LEU A 221 18.46 -10.71 10.37
CA LEU A 221 17.82 -11.00 9.09
C LEU A 221 17.90 -9.80 8.13
N THR A 222 17.60 -8.59 8.61
CA THR A 222 17.74 -7.36 7.81
C THR A 222 19.18 -7.14 7.36
N ARG A 223 20.16 -7.28 8.26
CA ARG A 223 21.58 -7.11 7.93
C ARG A 223 22.04 -8.14 6.87
N LEU A 224 21.64 -9.39 7.00
CA LEU A 224 21.98 -10.43 6.01
C LEU A 224 21.37 -10.13 4.64
N ALA A 225 20.15 -9.59 4.60
CA ALA A 225 19.53 -9.16 3.35
C ALA A 225 20.23 -7.96 2.71
N GLU A 226 20.69 -6.99 3.50
CA GLU A 226 21.49 -5.86 3.02
C GLU A 226 22.83 -6.33 2.44
N MET A 227 23.56 -7.20 3.15
CA MET A 227 24.80 -7.78 2.63
C MET A 227 24.59 -8.52 1.30
N ILE A 228 23.48 -9.25 1.17
CA ILE A 228 23.13 -9.92 -0.09
C ILE A 228 22.82 -8.92 -1.20
N GLN A 229 22.14 -7.81 -0.90
CA GLN A 229 21.90 -6.73 -1.87
C GLN A 229 23.20 -6.10 -2.36
N ASP A 230 24.20 -5.99 -1.48
CA ASP A 230 25.54 -5.49 -1.79
C ASP A 230 26.42 -6.52 -2.54
N GLY A 231 25.87 -7.69 -2.88
CA GLY A 231 26.58 -8.74 -3.61
C GLY A 231 27.48 -9.62 -2.72
N LEU A 232 27.40 -9.47 -1.40
CA LEU A 232 28.22 -10.20 -0.42
C LEU A 232 27.62 -11.56 -0.04
N ARG A 233 27.06 -12.27 -1.04
CA ARG A 233 26.39 -13.56 -0.84
C ARG A 233 27.30 -14.59 -0.18
N ASP A 234 28.54 -14.70 -0.65
CA ASP A 234 29.49 -15.68 -0.14
C ASP A 234 29.89 -15.38 1.30
N VAL A 235 29.99 -14.09 1.66
CA VAL A 235 30.26 -13.65 3.04
C VAL A 235 29.13 -14.06 3.96
N VAL A 236 27.88 -13.88 3.54
CA VAL A 236 26.70 -14.33 4.32
C VAL A 236 26.70 -15.85 4.49
N GLN A 237 27.03 -16.62 3.45
CA GLN A 237 27.09 -18.08 3.56
C GLN A 237 28.19 -18.52 4.54
N THR A 238 29.38 -17.93 4.46
CA THR A 238 30.47 -18.20 5.40
C THR A 238 30.07 -17.84 6.82
N GLU A 239 29.48 -16.66 7.03
CA GLU A 239 29.09 -16.22 8.36
C GLU A 239 28.06 -17.17 9.01
N LEU A 240 27.04 -17.59 8.25
CA LEU A 240 26.05 -18.54 8.74
C LEU A 240 26.65 -19.94 8.98
N ALA A 241 27.60 -20.38 8.15
CA ALA A 241 28.32 -21.62 8.37
C ALA A 241 29.20 -21.56 9.64
N ASP A 242 29.88 -20.44 9.88
CA ASP A 242 30.71 -20.21 11.07
C ASP A 242 29.88 -20.16 12.36
N ARG A 243 28.60 -19.73 12.26
CA ARG A 243 27.61 -19.83 13.34
C ARG A 243 27.13 -21.28 13.60
N GLY A 244 27.59 -22.25 12.80
CA GLY A 244 27.30 -23.68 12.97
C GLY A 244 26.05 -24.19 12.25
N TYR A 245 25.44 -23.39 11.37
CA TYR A 245 24.28 -23.83 10.61
C TYR A 245 24.64 -24.79 9.48
N GLN A 246 23.72 -25.71 9.16
CA GLN A 246 23.96 -26.74 8.14
C GLN A 246 24.09 -26.13 6.74
N PRO A 247 25.09 -26.53 5.92
CA PRO A 247 25.34 -25.92 4.62
C PRO A 247 24.13 -25.91 3.67
N GLU A 248 23.34 -26.99 3.64
CA GLU A 248 22.15 -27.04 2.79
C GLU A 248 21.05 -26.06 3.24
N MET A 249 20.86 -25.92 4.55
CA MET A 249 19.92 -24.95 5.12
C MET A 249 20.33 -23.51 4.80
N VAL A 250 21.62 -23.20 4.97
CA VAL A 250 22.19 -21.88 4.65
C VAL A 250 22.04 -21.57 3.17
N ARG A 251 22.40 -22.50 2.27
CA ARG A 251 22.27 -22.29 0.82
C ARG A 251 20.83 -22.07 0.40
N HIS A 252 19.90 -22.87 0.93
CA HIS A 252 18.48 -22.72 0.64
C HIS A 252 17.96 -21.36 1.12
N PHE A 253 18.16 -21.01 2.39
CA PHE A 253 17.76 -19.72 2.95
C PHE A 253 18.30 -18.52 2.16
N VAL A 254 19.60 -18.53 1.86
CA VAL A 254 20.22 -17.45 1.07
C VAL A 254 19.63 -17.38 -0.34
N SER A 255 19.28 -18.52 -0.95
CA SER A 255 18.61 -18.55 -2.25
C SER A 255 17.23 -17.91 -2.20
N GLU A 256 16.41 -18.24 -1.18
CA GLU A 256 15.08 -17.65 -1.00
C GLU A 256 15.15 -16.15 -0.75
N LEU A 257 16.12 -15.71 0.07
CA LEU A 257 16.34 -14.30 0.39
C LEU A 257 16.80 -13.48 -0.83
N VAL A 258 17.62 -14.06 -1.69
CA VAL A 258 18.02 -13.47 -2.99
C VAL A 258 16.82 -13.39 -3.94
N ALA A 259 15.96 -14.40 -3.93
CA ALA A 259 14.81 -14.52 -4.83
C ALA A 259 13.68 -13.54 -4.51
N LEU A 260 13.64 -12.97 -3.29
CA LEU A 260 12.71 -11.88 -2.97
C LEU A 260 12.90 -10.70 -3.93
N PRO A 261 11.84 -10.03 -4.38
CA PRO A 261 11.96 -8.89 -5.29
C PRO A 261 12.63 -7.71 -4.59
N GLY A 262 13.30 -6.82 -5.34
CA GLY A 262 13.89 -5.60 -4.77
C GLY A 262 12.86 -4.59 -4.28
N ALA A 263 11.67 -4.59 -4.89
CA ALA A 263 10.50 -3.88 -4.43
C ALA A 263 9.24 -4.64 -4.84
N MET A 264 8.17 -4.47 -4.07
CA MET A 264 6.85 -5.05 -4.32
C MET A 264 5.78 -3.98 -4.17
N VAL A 265 4.69 -4.13 -4.92
CA VAL A 265 3.50 -3.30 -4.73
C VAL A 265 2.47 -4.14 -4.01
N VAL A 266 2.02 -3.66 -2.86
CA VAL A 266 0.96 -4.29 -2.08
C VAL A 266 -0.28 -3.41 -2.08
N PRO A 267 -1.47 -3.97 -2.32
CA PRO A 267 -2.71 -3.23 -2.17
C PRO A 267 -2.92 -2.78 -0.72
N GLN A 268 -3.63 -1.67 -0.54
CA GLN A 268 -3.99 -1.07 0.75
C GLN A 268 -5.50 -0.78 0.75
N SER A 269 -6.07 -0.54 1.94
CA SER A 269 -7.48 -0.20 2.09
C SER A 269 -7.67 1.13 2.81
N THR A 270 -8.73 1.83 2.40
CA THR A 270 -9.32 3.00 3.07
C THR A 270 -10.13 2.61 4.31
N ALA A 271 -10.57 1.36 4.42
CA ALA A 271 -11.19 0.85 5.63
C ALA A 271 -10.12 0.65 6.72
N THR A 272 -10.49 0.93 7.97
CA THR A 272 -9.71 0.46 9.12
C THR A 272 -10.30 -0.85 9.62
N ASP A 273 -9.45 -1.84 9.93
CA ASP A 273 -9.81 -3.08 10.63
C ASP A 273 -10.20 -2.83 12.10
N LYS A 274 -10.87 -1.72 12.40
CA LYS A 274 -11.50 -1.52 13.71
C LYS A 274 -12.64 -2.52 13.80
N GLU A 275 -12.32 -3.71 14.29
CA GLU A 275 -13.29 -4.57 14.95
C GLU A 275 -14.03 -3.70 15.98
N GLU A 276 -15.34 -3.50 15.76
CA GLU A 276 -16.23 -3.09 16.83
C GLU A 276 -16.09 -4.13 17.94
N LYS A 277 -15.41 -3.75 19.03
CA LYS A 277 -15.40 -4.49 20.29
C LYS A 277 -16.69 -4.23 21.07
#